data_AF-A0A5M9IV90-F1
#
_entry.id   AF-A0A5M9IV90-F1
#
_cell.length_a   1.000
_cell.length_b   1.000
_cell.length_c   1.000
_cell.angle_alpha   90.00
_cell.angle_beta   90.00
_cell.angle_gamma   90.00
#
_symmetry.space_group_name_H-M   'P 1'
#
loop_
_entity.id
_entity.type
_entity.pdbx_description
1 polymer ?
#
loop_
_entity_poly.entity_id
_entity_poly.type
_entity_poly.pdbx_seq_one_letter_code
_entity_poly.pdbx_strand_id
1 'polypeptide(L)'
;MTRDTLEHNQVPVYFAAVLLAAAFGLLAPSLAHGLGALVTPAIAVLMYAMFLQIPFLDLRQSLSHKRFLAALLLANFILVPLLVWGLTRGLVERPALLVGALLVLLTPCIDYVVVFTHIGKGDSRLMLAATPLLLLLQLVLLPVYLGFMLGAQAEVVVQAGPFVEAFLLLIVVPMILAVITTSLARRSSLVNAWSDAWAWLPVPAMALVLFVVIASQITSVVRDINLLLPVLPVYIGFLLLAPLMGALAARLFALPAVTARAVTFSASTRNSLVVLPLALALPEDVRGVAATVVILQTLVELVGELIYVRLIPKWVWPVSR
;
A
#
# COMPACT_ATOMS: atom_id res chain seq x y z
N MET A 1 -11.54 20.17 -17.03
CA MET A 1 -10.58 19.65 -16.05
C MET A 1 -9.71 18.61 -16.77
N THR A 2 -8.38 18.75 -16.79
CA THR A 2 -7.50 17.77 -17.46
C THR A 2 -7.05 16.69 -16.48
N ARG A 3 -6.65 15.52 -16.98
CA ARG A 3 -6.15 14.40 -16.18
C ARG A 3 -4.97 14.83 -15.31
N ASP A 4 -4.02 15.56 -15.90
CA ASP A 4 -2.85 16.10 -15.19
C ASP A 4 -3.22 17.04 -14.05
N THR A 5 -4.33 17.79 -14.18
CA THR A 5 -4.83 18.67 -13.10
C THR A 5 -5.42 17.86 -11.96
N LEU A 6 -6.12 16.76 -12.26
CA LEU A 6 -6.61 15.83 -11.23
C LEU A 6 -5.43 15.11 -10.56
N GLU A 7 -4.42 14.71 -11.34
CA GLU A 7 -3.21 14.07 -10.85
C GLU A 7 -2.33 14.98 -9.98
N HIS A 8 -2.30 16.29 -10.26
CA HIS A 8 -1.63 17.26 -9.39
C HIS A 8 -2.40 17.54 -8.09
N ASN A 9 -3.74 17.44 -8.10
CA ASN A 9 -4.59 17.75 -6.95
C ASN A 9 -5.06 16.50 -6.18
N GLN A 10 -4.47 15.33 -6.42
CA GLN A 10 -4.90 14.08 -5.78
C GLN A 10 -4.79 14.12 -4.26
N VAL A 11 -3.70 14.71 -3.73
CA VAL A 11 -3.47 14.75 -2.29
C VAL A 11 -4.60 15.51 -1.57
N PRO A 12 -4.94 16.76 -1.94
CA PRO A 12 -6.13 17.42 -1.41
C PRO A 12 -7.42 16.61 -1.53
N VAL A 13 -7.62 15.91 -2.65
CA VAL A 13 -8.81 15.06 -2.87
C VAL A 13 -8.86 13.89 -1.89
N TYR A 14 -7.74 13.17 -1.69
CA TYR A 14 -7.66 12.06 -0.75
C TYR A 14 -7.84 12.53 0.69
N PHE A 15 -7.25 13.67 1.07
CA PHE A 15 -7.47 14.25 2.40
C PHE A 15 -8.91 14.68 2.63
N ALA A 16 -9.53 15.33 1.65
CA ALA A 16 -10.94 15.70 1.73
C ALA A 16 -11.82 14.44 1.85
N ALA A 17 -11.54 13.40 1.05
CA ALA A 17 -12.26 12.12 1.13
C ALA A 17 -12.15 11.47 2.52
N VAL A 18 -10.94 11.42 3.09
CA VAL A 18 -10.69 10.88 4.44
C VAL A 18 -11.46 11.65 5.51
N LEU A 19 -11.40 12.99 5.49
CA LEU A 19 -12.10 13.83 6.46
C LEU A 19 -13.62 13.70 6.36
N LEU A 20 -14.15 13.70 5.13
CA LEU A 20 -15.57 13.49 4.88
C LEU A 20 -16.01 12.09 5.31
N ALA A 21 -15.18 11.07 5.08
CA ALA A 21 -15.47 9.69 5.48
C ALA A 21 -15.47 9.51 7.00
N ALA A 22 -14.51 10.10 7.70
CA ALA A 22 -14.46 10.11 9.16
C ALA A 22 -15.69 10.82 9.73
N ALA A 23 -16.03 12.01 9.21
CA ALA A 23 -17.23 12.74 9.63
C ALA A 23 -18.51 11.93 9.36
N PHE A 24 -18.67 11.38 8.15
CA PHE A 24 -19.84 10.58 7.79
C PHE A 24 -19.96 9.30 8.64
N GLY A 25 -18.86 8.58 8.84
CA GLY A 25 -18.84 7.36 9.65
C GLY A 25 -19.20 7.59 11.12
N LEU A 26 -18.81 8.74 11.68
CA LEU A 26 -19.13 9.11 13.06
C LEU A 26 -20.54 9.70 13.22
N LEU A 27 -21.02 10.47 12.24
CA LEU A 27 -22.32 11.14 12.30
C LEU A 27 -23.48 10.23 11.87
N ALA A 28 -23.23 9.23 11.02
CA ALA A 28 -24.24 8.28 10.54
C ALA A 28 -23.76 6.81 10.60
N PRO A 29 -23.49 6.24 11.79
CA PRO A 29 -22.90 4.91 11.94
C PRO A 29 -23.66 3.76 11.26
N SER A 30 -25.00 3.80 11.28
CA SER A 30 -25.85 2.75 10.69
C SER A 30 -25.74 2.70 9.16
N LEU A 31 -25.76 3.86 8.51
CA LEU A 31 -25.56 4.00 7.06
C LEU A 31 -24.13 3.64 6.67
N ALA A 32 -23.15 4.07 7.47
CA ALA A 32 -21.75 3.80 7.23
C ALA A 32 -21.40 2.31 7.30
N HIS A 33 -22.03 1.56 8.21
CA HIS A 33 -21.83 0.11 8.29
C HIS A 33 -22.26 -0.61 7.00
N GLY A 34 -23.33 -0.14 6.36
CA GLY A 34 -23.79 -0.65 5.06
C GLY A 34 -22.77 -0.46 3.92
N LEU A 35 -21.88 0.53 4.02
CA LEU A 35 -20.81 0.73 3.04
C LEU A 35 -19.77 -0.39 3.06
N GLY A 36 -19.70 -1.22 4.12
CA GLY A 36 -18.79 -2.36 4.19
C GLY A 36 -18.92 -3.31 3.00
N ALA A 37 -20.13 -3.51 2.47
CA ALA A 37 -20.37 -4.34 1.29
C ALA A 37 -19.76 -3.78 0.00
N LEU A 38 -19.51 -2.46 -0.06
CA LEU A 38 -18.89 -1.78 -1.20
C LEU A 38 -17.36 -1.77 -1.13
N VAL A 39 -16.75 -2.16 -0.01
CA VAL A 39 -15.29 -2.16 0.16
C VAL A 39 -14.63 -3.05 -0.90
N THR A 40 -15.01 -4.33 -0.97
CA THR A 40 -14.39 -5.28 -1.89
C THR A 40 -14.62 -4.90 -3.36
N PRO A 41 -15.84 -4.54 -3.82
CA PRO A 41 -16.04 -4.04 -5.18
C PRO A 41 -15.24 -2.78 -5.50
N ALA A 42 -15.19 -1.80 -4.60
CA ALA A 42 -14.44 -0.57 -4.82
C ALA A 42 -12.93 -0.83 -4.94
N ILE A 43 -12.38 -1.71 -4.10
CA ILE A 43 -10.99 -2.15 -4.19
C ILE A 43 -10.74 -2.88 -5.51
N ALA A 44 -11.63 -3.76 -5.96
CA ALA A 44 -11.48 -4.47 -7.23
C ALA A 44 -11.42 -3.51 -8.43
N VAL A 45 -12.29 -2.50 -8.46
CA VAL A 45 -12.29 -1.44 -9.49
C VAL A 45 -10.99 -0.63 -9.44
N LEU A 46 -10.55 -0.22 -8.24
CA LEU A 46 -9.29 0.48 -8.06
C LEU A 46 -8.11 -0.35 -8.54
N MET A 47 -8.03 -1.62 -8.16
CA MET A 47 -6.95 -2.53 -8.53
C MET A 47 -6.87 -2.72 -10.04
N TYR A 48 -8.00 -2.97 -10.69
CA TYR A 48 -8.01 -3.09 -12.14
C TYR A 48 -7.56 -1.78 -12.82
N ALA A 49 -8.08 -0.64 -12.38
CA ALA A 49 -7.69 0.67 -12.91
C ALA A 49 -6.19 0.95 -12.70
N MET A 50 -5.64 0.62 -11.53
CA MET A 50 -4.23 0.77 -11.20
C MET A 50 -3.35 -0.16 -12.06
N PHE A 51 -3.73 -1.42 -12.20
CA PHE A 51 -2.97 -2.40 -12.97
C PHE A 51 -2.93 -2.07 -14.46
N LEU A 52 -3.97 -1.43 -15.02
CA LEU A 52 -3.91 -0.91 -16.39
C LEU A 52 -2.86 0.19 -16.57
N GLN A 53 -2.51 0.93 -15.51
CA GLN A 53 -1.45 1.95 -15.57
C GLN A 53 -0.04 1.38 -15.42
N ILE A 54 0.09 0.15 -14.90
CA ILE A 54 1.40 -0.46 -14.67
C ILE A 54 1.99 -0.95 -16.00
N PRO A 55 3.25 -0.59 -16.32
CA PRO A 55 3.90 -0.98 -17.58
C PRO A 55 4.41 -2.44 -17.55
N PHE A 56 3.52 -3.41 -17.39
CA PHE A 56 3.87 -4.85 -17.31
C PHE A 56 4.60 -5.37 -18.57
N LEU A 57 4.40 -4.73 -19.72
CA LEU A 57 5.00 -5.14 -20.99
C LEU A 57 6.41 -4.55 -21.22
N ASP A 58 6.79 -3.54 -20.42
CA ASP A 58 8.04 -2.79 -20.60
C ASP A 58 9.02 -3.00 -19.42
N LEU A 59 8.96 -4.19 -18.79
CA LEU A 59 9.82 -4.59 -17.66
C LEU A 59 11.32 -4.41 -17.92
N ARG A 60 11.75 -4.51 -19.18
CA ARG A 60 13.15 -4.31 -19.57
C ARG A 60 13.65 -2.90 -19.22
N GLN A 61 12.77 -1.90 -19.30
CA GLN A 61 13.08 -0.53 -18.90
C GLN A 61 13.21 -0.40 -17.38
N SER A 62 12.39 -1.12 -16.61
CA SER A 62 12.52 -1.23 -15.15
C SER A 62 13.88 -1.78 -14.70
N LEU A 63 14.40 -2.79 -15.43
CA LEU A 63 15.69 -3.42 -15.16
C LEU A 63 16.91 -2.59 -15.58
N SER A 64 16.72 -1.47 -16.29
CA SER A 64 17.83 -0.64 -16.78
C SER A 64 18.57 0.09 -15.64
N HIS A 65 17.87 0.46 -14.57
CA HIS A 65 18.43 1.18 -13.42
C HIS A 65 18.78 0.23 -12.27
N LYS A 66 19.77 -0.64 -12.51
CA LYS A 66 20.17 -1.72 -11.58
C LYS A 66 20.46 -1.24 -10.14
N ARG A 67 21.14 -0.11 -9.96
CA ARG A 67 21.47 0.43 -8.63
C ARG A 67 20.22 0.85 -7.86
N PHE A 68 19.31 1.55 -8.53
CA PHE A 68 18.03 1.95 -7.92
C PHE A 68 17.22 0.72 -7.54
N LEU A 69 17.09 -0.23 -8.46
CA LEU A 69 16.36 -1.46 -8.22
C LEU A 69 16.94 -2.25 -7.05
N ALA A 70 18.26 -2.44 -7.00
CA ALA A 70 18.90 -3.15 -5.91
C ALA A 70 18.67 -2.47 -4.56
N ALA A 71 18.75 -1.13 -4.50
CA ALA A 71 18.44 -0.38 -3.29
C ALA A 71 16.97 -0.50 -2.88
N LEU A 72 16.06 -0.41 -3.85
CA LEU A 72 14.62 -0.53 -3.63
C LEU A 72 14.25 -1.91 -3.07
N LEU A 73 14.84 -2.98 -3.63
CA LEU A 73 14.63 -4.35 -3.18
C LEU A 73 15.27 -4.60 -1.82
N LEU A 74 16.49 -4.11 -1.59
CA LEU A 74 17.15 -4.19 -0.28
C LEU A 74 16.30 -3.50 0.80
N ALA A 75 15.79 -2.31 0.51
CA ALA A 75 14.97 -1.57 1.45
C ALA A 75 13.68 -2.35 1.79
N ASN A 76 12.89 -2.74 0.78
CA ASN A 76 11.55 -3.28 1.01
C ASN A 76 11.49 -4.76 1.37
N PHE A 77 12.45 -5.57 0.94
CA PHE A 77 12.41 -7.04 1.11
C PHE A 77 13.51 -7.57 2.03
N ILE A 78 14.35 -6.71 2.60
CA ILE A 78 15.34 -7.13 3.59
C ILE A 78 15.29 -6.19 4.80
N LEU A 79 15.62 -4.91 4.63
CA LEU A 79 15.73 -3.97 5.76
C LEU A 79 14.38 -3.73 6.45
N VAL A 80 13.32 -3.47 5.68
CA VAL A 80 11.97 -3.28 6.21
C VAL A 80 11.45 -4.55 6.90
N PRO A 81 11.49 -5.76 6.30
CA PRO A 81 11.08 -6.97 7.01
C PRO A 81 11.85 -7.22 8.31
N LEU A 82 13.16 -6.96 8.36
CA LEU A 82 13.94 -7.05 9.59
C LEU A 82 13.49 -6.02 10.64
N LEU A 83 13.23 -4.78 10.22
CA LEU A 83 12.68 -3.74 11.08
C LEU A 83 11.31 -4.15 11.64
N VAL A 84 10.40 -4.61 10.77
CA VAL A 84 9.05 -5.05 11.14
C VAL A 84 9.13 -6.21 12.13
N TRP A 85 10.01 -7.19 11.89
CA TRP A 85 10.20 -8.30 12.80
C TRP A 85 10.66 -7.84 14.18
N GLY A 86 11.59 -6.88 14.25
CA GLY A 86 12.04 -6.28 15.51
C GLY A 86 10.93 -5.51 16.24
N LEU A 87 10.17 -4.69 15.52
CA LEU A 87 9.09 -3.87 16.11
C LEU A 87 7.90 -4.70 16.58
N THR A 88 7.62 -5.83 15.93
CA THR A 88 6.43 -6.66 16.23
C THR A 88 6.68 -7.71 17.31
N ARG A 89 7.88 -7.81 17.89
CA ARG A 89 8.18 -8.77 18.96
C ARG A 89 7.26 -8.65 20.17
N GLY A 90 6.81 -7.43 20.49
CA GLY A 90 5.85 -7.19 21.58
C GLY A 90 4.41 -7.67 21.29
N LEU A 91 4.12 -8.07 20.05
CA LEU A 91 2.79 -8.53 19.62
C LEU A 91 2.67 -10.06 19.51
N VAL A 92 3.73 -10.83 19.79
CA VAL A 92 3.75 -12.30 19.62
C VAL A 92 2.67 -13.03 20.43
N GLU A 93 2.28 -12.47 21.57
CA GLU A 93 1.20 -13.02 22.41
C GLU A 93 -0.21 -12.57 21.96
N ARG A 94 -0.31 -11.80 20.87
CA ARG A 94 -1.54 -11.20 20.35
C ARG A 94 -1.69 -11.51 18.85
N PRO A 95 -1.98 -12.77 18.47
CA PRO A 95 -1.92 -13.24 17.08
C PRO A 95 -2.73 -12.39 16.09
N ALA A 96 -3.94 -11.97 16.47
CA ALA A 96 -4.79 -11.14 15.61
C ALA A 96 -4.18 -9.75 15.31
N LEU A 97 -3.55 -9.13 16.31
CA LEU A 97 -2.83 -7.86 16.13
C LEU A 97 -1.55 -8.05 15.32
N LEU A 98 -0.81 -9.12 15.62
CA LEU A 98 0.43 -9.44 14.93
C LEU A 98 0.19 -9.70 13.44
N VAL A 99 -0.77 -10.55 13.09
CA VAL A 99 -1.08 -10.86 11.69
C VAL A 99 -1.52 -9.61 10.94
N GLY A 100 -2.43 -8.80 11.50
CA GLY A 100 -2.83 -7.54 10.88
C GLY A 100 -1.65 -6.60 10.63
N ALA A 101 -0.75 -6.46 11.61
CA ALA A 101 0.43 -5.60 11.51
C ALA A 101 1.45 -6.14 10.49
N LEU A 102 1.72 -7.45 10.48
CA LEU A 102 2.64 -8.07 9.53
C LEU A 102 2.11 -7.96 8.10
N LEU A 103 0.82 -8.25 7.89
CA LEU A 103 0.16 -8.17 6.59
C LEU A 103 0.35 -6.79 5.96
N VAL A 104 0.11 -5.72 6.71
CA VAL A 104 0.25 -4.36 6.19
C VAL A 104 1.71 -3.92 6.11
N LEU A 105 2.53 -4.13 7.13
CA LEU A 105 3.88 -3.57 7.16
C LEU A 105 4.87 -4.27 6.20
N LEU A 106 4.62 -5.53 5.83
CA LEU A 106 5.47 -6.29 4.92
C LEU A 106 5.14 -6.06 3.44
N THR A 107 4.05 -5.35 3.12
CA THR A 107 3.64 -5.11 1.74
C THR A 107 3.98 -3.69 1.30
N PRO A 108 4.98 -3.49 0.44
CA PRO A 108 5.28 -2.17 -0.10
C PRO A 108 4.10 -1.61 -0.91
N CYS A 109 3.80 -0.33 -0.70
CA CYS A 109 2.82 0.41 -1.47
C CYS A 109 3.17 0.40 -2.98
N ILE A 110 2.13 0.29 -3.83
CA ILE A 110 2.27 0.35 -5.29
C ILE A 110 1.32 1.37 -5.95
N ASP A 111 0.49 2.03 -5.17
CA ASP A 111 -0.55 2.95 -5.61
C ASP A 111 -0.17 4.42 -5.35
N TYR A 112 -0.57 5.00 -4.23
CA TYR A 112 -0.38 6.43 -3.97
C TYR A 112 1.07 6.81 -3.66
N VAL A 113 1.95 5.85 -3.35
CA VAL A 113 3.39 6.12 -3.17
C VAL A 113 4.01 6.81 -4.37
N VAL A 114 3.54 6.54 -5.60
CA VAL A 114 4.03 7.21 -6.82
C VAL A 114 3.79 8.72 -6.74
N VAL A 115 2.64 9.11 -6.22
CA VAL A 115 2.19 10.50 -6.10
C VAL A 115 2.93 11.20 -4.97
N PHE A 116 3.01 10.57 -3.79
CA PHE A 116 3.79 11.12 -2.67
C PHE A 116 5.28 11.22 -3.01
N THR A 117 5.81 10.26 -3.76
CA THR A 117 7.18 10.33 -4.30
C THR A 117 7.35 11.54 -5.22
N HIS A 118 6.39 11.79 -6.12
CA HIS A 118 6.42 12.94 -7.02
C HIS A 118 6.45 14.27 -6.25
N ILE A 119 5.52 14.44 -5.30
CA ILE A 119 5.40 15.68 -4.50
C ILE A 119 6.61 15.83 -3.57
N GLY A 120 7.12 14.71 -3.05
CA GLY A 120 8.36 14.60 -2.30
C GLY A 120 9.64 14.72 -3.15
N LYS A 121 9.54 15.22 -4.39
CA LYS A 121 10.67 15.50 -5.28
C LYS A 121 11.57 14.28 -5.52
N GLY A 122 10.97 13.09 -5.53
CA GLY A 122 11.59 11.83 -5.91
C GLY A 122 11.21 11.41 -7.33
N ASP A 123 11.85 10.35 -7.83
CA ASP A 123 11.61 9.84 -9.18
C ASP A 123 10.35 8.97 -9.23
N SER A 124 9.19 9.59 -9.42
CA SER A 124 7.90 8.88 -9.50
C SER A 124 7.78 8.02 -10.75
N ARG A 125 8.45 8.38 -11.85
CA ARG A 125 8.45 7.58 -13.10
C ARG A 125 9.20 6.28 -12.91
N LEU A 126 10.38 6.36 -12.28
CA LEU A 126 11.17 5.18 -11.98
C LEU A 126 10.49 4.30 -10.91
N MET A 127 9.79 4.91 -9.95
CA MET A 127 8.96 4.18 -8.99
C MET A 127 7.84 3.40 -9.70
N LEU A 128 7.07 4.06 -10.59
CA LEU A 128 6.01 3.42 -11.37
C LEU A 128 6.56 2.29 -12.27
N ALA A 129 7.75 2.48 -12.85
CA ALA A 129 8.41 1.45 -13.65
C ALA A 129 8.84 0.24 -12.81
N ALA A 130 9.18 0.43 -11.52
CA ALA A 130 9.56 -0.64 -10.60
C ALA A 130 8.37 -1.35 -9.94
N THR A 131 7.17 -0.76 -10.00
CA THR A 131 5.94 -1.29 -9.43
C THR A 131 5.64 -2.77 -9.78
N PRO A 132 5.77 -3.24 -11.04
CA PRO A 132 5.52 -4.66 -11.34
C PRO A 132 6.39 -5.60 -10.52
N LEU A 133 7.66 -5.25 -10.30
CA LEU A 133 8.59 -6.10 -9.57
C LEU A 133 8.28 -6.09 -8.07
N LEU A 134 7.95 -4.92 -7.51
CA LEU A 134 7.50 -4.81 -6.12
C LEU A 134 6.27 -5.67 -5.88
N LEU A 135 5.28 -5.59 -6.79
CA LEU A 135 4.07 -6.39 -6.74
C LEU A 135 4.42 -7.88 -6.78
N LEU A 136 5.13 -8.37 -7.80
CA LEU A 136 5.44 -9.79 -7.91
C LEU A 136 6.25 -10.34 -6.72
N LEU A 137 7.21 -9.57 -6.22
CA LEU A 137 8.02 -10.01 -5.08
C LEU A 137 7.23 -10.00 -3.77
N GLN A 138 6.40 -8.98 -3.51
CA GLN A 138 5.57 -9.00 -2.30
C GLN A 138 4.57 -10.17 -2.33
N LEU A 139 4.06 -10.51 -3.52
CA LEU A 139 3.15 -11.63 -3.72
C LEU A 139 3.82 -12.97 -3.34
N VAL A 140 5.09 -13.15 -3.71
CA VAL A 140 5.84 -14.39 -3.39
C VAL A 140 6.37 -14.40 -1.95
N LEU A 141 6.85 -13.27 -1.46
CA LEU A 141 7.57 -13.20 -0.17
C LEU A 141 6.65 -13.03 1.03
N LEU A 142 5.45 -12.47 0.87
CA LEU A 142 4.51 -12.27 1.98
C LEU A 142 4.18 -13.59 2.71
N PRO A 143 3.79 -14.69 2.04
CA PRO A 143 3.55 -15.96 2.72
C PRO A 143 4.79 -16.49 3.45
N VAL A 144 5.99 -16.29 2.87
CA VAL A 144 7.27 -16.72 3.46
C VAL A 144 7.55 -15.95 4.76
N TYR A 145 7.37 -14.63 4.75
CA TYR A 145 7.55 -13.81 5.95
C TYR A 145 6.51 -14.13 7.01
N LEU A 146 5.24 -14.33 6.64
CA LEU A 146 4.19 -14.71 7.60
C LEU A 146 4.51 -16.06 8.25
N GLY A 147 4.88 -17.07 7.46
CA GLY A 147 5.27 -18.38 7.99
C GLY A 147 6.45 -18.29 8.96
N PHE A 148 7.47 -17.49 8.64
CA PHE A 148 8.64 -17.31 9.50
C PHE A 148 8.33 -16.49 10.77
N MET A 149 7.63 -15.37 10.64
CA MET A 149 7.42 -14.41 11.74
C MET A 149 6.29 -14.81 12.70
N LEU A 150 5.28 -15.55 12.21
CA LEU A 150 4.23 -16.14 13.05
C LEU A 150 4.67 -17.48 13.67
N GLY A 151 5.61 -18.18 13.05
CA GLY A 151 6.10 -19.47 13.51
C GLY A 151 4.96 -20.48 13.68
N ALA A 152 4.88 -21.12 14.85
CA ALA A 152 3.85 -22.11 15.15
C ALA A 152 2.39 -21.57 15.08
N GLN A 153 2.21 -20.24 15.16
CA GLN A 153 0.87 -19.63 15.02
C GLN A 153 0.43 -19.49 13.55
N ALA A 154 1.31 -19.72 12.58
CA ALA A 154 0.99 -19.55 11.16
C ALA A 154 -0.14 -20.49 10.72
N GLU A 155 -0.10 -21.77 11.11
CA GLU A 155 -1.11 -22.76 10.75
C GLU A 155 -2.48 -22.49 11.39
N VAL A 156 -2.47 -21.88 12.58
CA VAL A 156 -3.68 -21.57 13.34
C VAL A 156 -4.38 -20.32 12.78
N VAL A 157 -3.60 -19.31 12.37
CA VAL A 157 -4.14 -17.99 12.02
C VAL A 157 -4.28 -17.81 10.51
N VAL A 158 -3.46 -18.48 9.70
CA VAL A 158 -3.50 -18.37 8.24
C VAL A 158 -3.79 -19.74 7.63
N GLN A 159 -5.08 -20.00 7.37
CA GLN A 159 -5.45 -21.13 6.53
C GLN A 159 -4.99 -20.86 5.10
N ALA A 160 -4.03 -21.63 4.62
CA ALA A 160 -3.39 -21.40 3.33
C ALA A 160 -4.39 -21.36 2.15
N GLY A 161 -5.44 -22.19 2.19
CA GLY A 161 -6.46 -22.26 1.13
C GLY A 161 -7.20 -20.93 0.92
N PRO A 162 -8.03 -20.46 1.87
CA PRO A 162 -8.79 -19.22 1.74
C PRO A 162 -7.90 -17.98 1.51
N PHE A 163 -6.71 -17.96 2.12
CA PHE A 163 -5.76 -16.87 1.93
C PHE A 163 -5.23 -16.81 0.49
N VAL A 164 -4.82 -17.95 -0.07
CA VAL A 164 -4.36 -18.05 -1.47
C VAL A 164 -5.51 -17.78 -2.44
N GLU A 165 -6.72 -18.24 -2.14
CA GLU A 165 -7.90 -17.96 -2.97
C GLU A 165 -8.21 -16.46 -3.04
N ALA A 166 -8.30 -15.78 -1.88
CA ALA A 166 -8.52 -14.34 -1.82
C ALA A 166 -7.43 -13.57 -2.56
N PHE A 167 -6.18 -14.01 -2.41
CA PHE A 167 -5.03 -13.45 -3.11
C PHE A 167 -5.12 -13.62 -4.64
N LEU A 168 -5.45 -14.83 -5.11
CA LEU A 168 -5.60 -15.09 -6.53
C LEU A 168 -6.75 -14.27 -7.13
N LEU A 169 -7.90 -14.24 -6.47
CA LEU A 169 -9.09 -13.57 -6.96
C LEU A 169 -8.97 -12.04 -6.94
N LEU A 170 -8.34 -11.46 -5.92
CA LEU A 170 -8.35 -10.00 -5.72
C LEU A 170 -7.13 -9.30 -6.27
N ILE A 171 -6.04 -10.03 -6.49
CA ILE A 171 -4.79 -9.45 -7.01
C ILE A 171 -4.45 -10.08 -8.36
N VAL A 172 -4.31 -11.40 -8.42
CA VAL A 172 -3.79 -12.07 -9.62
C VAL A 172 -4.77 -11.99 -10.80
N VAL A 173 -6.07 -12.19 -10.56
CA VAL A 173 -7.10 -12.10 -11.60
C VAL A 173 -7.18 -10.69 -12.20
N PRO A 174 -7.34 -9.58 -11.43
CA PRO A 174 -7.33 -8.23 -11.99
C PRO A 174 -6.03 -7.89 -12.72
N MET A 175 -4.89 -8.39 -12.23
CA MET A 175 -3.60 -8.20 -12.87
C MET A 175 -3.54 -8.88 -14.24
N ILE A 176 -3.95 -10.15 -14.33
CA ILE A 176 -4.01 -10.89 -15.61
C ILE A 176 -4.94 -10.18 -16.59
N LEU A 177 -6.12 -9.75 -16.14
CA LEU A 177 -7.07 -9.00 -16.97
C LEU A 177 -6.45 -7.71 -17.48
N ALA A 178 -5.73 -6.96 -16.64
CA ALA A 178 -5.06 -5.73 -17.04
C ALA A 178 -3.94 -5.99 -18.07
N VAL A 179 -3.16 -7.05 -17.91
CA VAL A 179 -2.12 -7.46 -18.88
C VAL A 179 -2.75 -7.84 -20.23
N ILE A 180 -3.86 -8.57 -20.22
CA ILE A 180 -4.60 -8.91 -21.44
C ILE A 180 -5.12 -7.63 -22.11
N THR A 181 -5.79 -6.75 -21.37
CA THR A 181 -6.33 -5.49 -21.89
C THR A 181 -5.23 -4.60 -22.49
N THR A 182 -4.12 -4.42 -21.79
CA THR A 182 -2.99 -3.60 -22.28
C THR A 182 -2.29 -4.22 -23.49
N SER A 183 -2.20 -5.55 -23.57
CA SER A 183 -1.70 -6.28 -24.75
C SER A 183 -2.60 -6.10 -25.97
N LEU A 184 -3.92 -6.18 -25.77
CA LEU A 184 -4.92 -5.99 -26.84
C LEU A 184 -5.04 -4.52 -27.26
N ALA A 185 -4.84 -3.57 -26.35
CA ALA A 185 -4.83 -2.13 -26.64
C ALA A 185 -3.78 -1.77 -27.71
N ARG A 186 -2.60 -2.40 -27.66
CA ARG A 186 -1.54 -2.22 -28.68
C ARG A 186 -1.97 -2.68 -30.08
N ARG A 187 -3.04 -3.49 -30.20
CA ARG A 187 -3.52 -4.09 -31.46
C ARG A 187 -4.89 -3.56 -31.91
N SER A 188 -5.64 -2.87 -31.05
CA SER A 188 -7.00 -2.42 -31.33
C SER A 188 -7.25 -1.02 -30.80
N SER A 189 -7.70 -0.12 -31.68
CA SER A 189 -8.04 1.26 -31.33
C SER A 189 -9.20 1.37 -30.33
N LEU A 190 -10.17 0.45 -30.39
CA LEU A 190 -11.28 0.40 -29.44
C LEU A 190 -10.80 0.04 -28.02
N VAL A 191 -9.93 -0.96 -27.90
CA VAL A 191 -9.37 -1.37 -26.60
C VAL A 191 -8.40 -0.31 -26.07
N ASN A 192 -7.68 0.39 -26.95
CA ASN A 192 -6.87 1.54 -26.57
C ASN A 192 -7.72 2.68 -26.00
N ALA A 193 -8.81 3.06 -26.68
CA ALA A 193 -9.74 4.08 -26.18
C ALA A 193 -10.37 3.69 -24.83
N TRP A 194 -10.70 2.41 -24.65
CA TRP A 194 -11.14 1.88 -23.36
C TRP A 194 -10.07 2.04 -22.28
N SER A 195 -8.84 1.60 -22.55
CA SER A 195 -7.71 1.74 -21.62
C SER A 195 -7.44 3.20 -21.24
N ASP A 196 -7.53 4.11 -22.21
CA ASP A 196 -7.35 5.55 -22.01
C ASP A 196 -8.44 6.15 -21.10
N ALA A 197 -9.69 5.68 -21.23
CA ALA A 197 -10.78 6.08 -20.35
C ALA A 197 -10.53 5.61 -18.90
N TRP A 198 -10.07 4.36 -18.73
CA TRP A 198 -9.73 3.82 -17.41
C TRP A 198 -8.57 4.52 -16.74
N ALA A 199 -7.68 5.15 -17.49
CA ALA A 199 -6.53 5.85 -16.93
C ALA A 199 -6.92 7.08 -16.08
N TRP A 200 -8.15 7.58 -16.20
CA TRP A 200 -8.70 8.64 -15.34
C TRP A 200 -9.20 8.13 -13.99
N LEU A 201 -9.45 6.83 -13.86
CA LEU A 201 -10.20 6.25 -12.75
C LEU A 201 -9.39 6.04 -11.46
N PRO A 202 -8.05 5.87 -11.45
CA PRO A 202 -7.34 5.59 -10.21
C PRO A 202 -7.50 6.63 -9.11
N VAL A 203 -7.53 7.91 -9.46
CA VAL A 203 -7.75 8.98 -8.47
C VAL A 203 -9.15 8.91 -7.85
N PRO A 204 -10.25 9.00 -8.63
CA PRO A 204 -11.58 8.93 -8.06
C PRO A 204 -11.87 7.57 -7.40
N ALA A 205 -11.35 6.47 -7.95
CA ALA A 205 -11.48 5.15 -7.34
C ALA A 205 -10.76 5.07 -5.99
N MET A 206 -9.55 5.64 -5.88
CA MET A 206 -8.80 5.70 -4.62
C MET A 206 -9.55 6.55 -3.58
N ALA A 207 -10.04 7.72 -3.99
CA ALA A 207 -10.84 8.57 -3.11
C ALA A 207 -12.11 7.85 -2.62
N LEU A 208 -12.78 7.12 -3.51
CA LEU A 208 -13.95 6.29 -3.17
C LEU A 208 -13.58 5.17 -2.19
N VAL A 209 -12.48 4.45 -2.44
CA VAL A 209 -12.01 3.36 -1.56
C VAL A 209 -11.66 3.90 -0.18
N LEU A 210 -10.88 4.98 -0.10
CA LEU A 210 -10.58 5.65 1.17
C LEU A 210 -11.87 6.05 1.89
N PHE A 211 -12.84 6.60 1.15
CA PHE A 211 -14.10 7.00 1.74
C PHE A 211 -14.88 5.81 2.30
N VAL A 212 -15.11 4.78 1.49
CA VAL A 212 -15.90 3.60 1.84
C VAL A 212 -15.25 2.82 2.98
N VAL A 213 -13.92 2.62 2.93
CA VAL A 213 -13.17 1.89 3.96
C VAL A 213 -13.17 2.65 5.27
N ILE A 214 -12.84 3.95 5.27
CA ILE A 214 -12.74 4.73 6.50
C ILE A 214 -14.13 4.93 7.11
N ALA A 215 -15.13 5.31 6.31
CA ALA A 215 -16.48 5.53 6.80
C ALA A 215 -17.05 4.27 7.45
N SER A 216 -16.90 3.11 6.81
CA SER A 216 -17.46 1.85 7.32
C SER A 216 -16.78 1.33 8.60
N GLN A 217 -15.53 1.73 8.85
CA GLN A 217 -14.70 1.09 9.87
C GLN A 217 -14.22 2.04 10.98
N ILE A 218 -14.37 3.37 10.83
CA ILE A 218 -13.92 4.35 11.82
C ILE A 218 -14.56 4.13 13.19
N THR A 219 -15.84 3.73 13.23
CA THR A 219 -16.55 3.43 14.47
C THR A 219 -15.99 2.20 15.18
N SER A 220 -15.61 1.16 14.42
CA SER A 220 -14.91 -0.02 14.96
C SER A 220 -13.55 0.36 15.54
N VAL A 221 -12.76 1.18 14.82
CA VAL A 221 -11.46 1.68 15.31
C VAL A 221 -11.61 2.45 16.62
N VAL A 222 -12.60 3.33 16.73
CA VAL A 222 -12.85 4.12 17.94
C VAL A 222 -13.33 3.25 19.10
N ARG A 223 -14.25 2.33 18.84
CA ARG A 223 -14.78 1.40 19.86
C ARG A 223 -13.69 0.50 20.42
N ASP A 224 -12.83 -0.01 19.54
CA ASP A 224 -11.85 -1.05 19.87
C ASP A 224 -10.45 -0.46 20.15
N ILE A 225 -10.35 0.87 20.35
CA ILE A 225 -9.07 1.59 20.49
C ILE A 225 -8.17 1.02 21.60
N ASN A 226 -8.75 0.58 22.70
CA ASN A 226 -8.01 -0.03 23.82
C ASN A 226 -7.37 -1.38 23.43
N LEU A 227 -7.99 -2.12 22.50
CA LEU A 227 -7.42 -3.36 21.95
C LEU A 227 -6.26 -3.07 20.98
N LEU A 228 -6.30 -1.91 20.31
CA LEU A 228 -5.31 -1.50 19.31
C LEU A 228 -4.10 -0.78 19.92
N LEU A 229 -4.19 -0.34 21.18
CA LEU A 229 -3.11 0.36 21.89
C LEU A 229 -1.73 -0.30 21.76
N PRO A 230 -1.58 -1.65 21.87
CA PRO A 230 -0.30 -2.31 21.71
C PRO A 230 0.34 -2.16 20.31
N VAL A 231 -0.45 -1.90 19.27
CA VAL A 231 0.01 -1.76 17.88
C VAL A 231 0.51 -0.33 17.59
N LEU A 232 -0.01 0.69 18.29
CA LEU A 232 0.38 2.09 18.07
C LEU A 232 1.90 2.34 18.17
N PRO A 233 2.62 1.83 19.19
CA PRO A 233 4.08 1.96 19.26
C PRO A 233 4.81 1.32 18.07
N VAL A 234 4.29 0.21 17.54
CA VAL A 234 4.85 -0.46 16.35
C VAL A 234 4.72 0.46 15.14
N TYR A 235 3.54 1.07 14.93
CA TYR A 235 3.31 1.95 13.79
C TYR A 235 4.05 3.28 13.90
N ILE A 236 4.13 3.86 15.09
CA ILE A 236 4.93 5.06 15.33
C ILE A 236 6.43 4.74 15.13
N GLY A 237 6.90 3.61 15.66
CA GLY A 237 8.28 3.15 15.43
C GLY A 237 8.57 2.94 13.96
N PHE A 238 7.65 2.30 13.23
CA PHE A 238 7.75 2.13 11.78
C PHE A 238 7.81 3.47 11.05
N LEU A 239 6.92 4.40 11.40
CA LEU A 239 6.88 5.75 10.83
C LEU A 239 8.21 6.52 11.03
N LEU A 240 8.88 6.32 12.16
CA LEU A 240 10.14 7.01 12.42
C LEU A 240 11.34 6.31 11.76
N LEU A 241 11.33 4.98 11.68
CA LEU A 241 12.50 4.18 11.32
C LEU A 241 12.51 3.72 9.85
N ALA A 242 11.35 3.53 9.23
CA ALA A 242 11.26 3.07 7.84
C ALA A 242 11.92 4.02 6.82
N PRO A 243 11.78 5.37 6.95
CA PRO A 243 12.54 6.29 6.11
C PRO A 243 14.05 6.13 6.28
N LEU A 244 14.52 5.78 7.47
CA LEU A 244 15.95 5.53 7.72
C LEU A 244 16.44 4.31 6.96
N MET A 245 15.63 3.25 6.88
CA MET A 245 15.97 2.04 6.12
C MET A 245 16.05 2.32 4.62
N GLY A 246 15.11 3.10 4.07
CA GLY A 246 15.15 3.52 2.68
C GLY A 246 16.36 4.41 2.36
N ALA A 247 16.67 5.37 3.23
CA ALA A 247 17.84 6.22 3.09
C ALA A 247 19.15 5.43 3.22
N LEU A 248 19.21 4.47 4.13
CA LEU A 248 20.36 3.56 4.30
C LEU A 248 20.59 2.75 3.02
N ALA A 249 19.56 2.10 2.49
CA ALA A 249 19.68 1.34 1.24
C ALA A 249 20.14 2.26 0.08
N ALA A 250 19.56 3.45 -0.04
CA ALA A 250 19.97 4.41 -1.04
C ALA A 250 21.45 4.86 -0.88
N ARG A 251 21.96 4.94 0.36
CA ARG A 251 23.37 5.25 0.65
C ARG A 251 24.30 4.12 0.23
N LEU A 252 23.94 2.88 0.55
CA LEU A 252 24.73 1.69 0.21
C LEU A 252 24.94 1.54 -1.31
N PHE A 253 23.97 1.98 -2.11
CA PHE A 253 24.06 1.97 -3.57
C PHE A 253 24.44 3.32 -4.20
N ALA A 254 24.84 4.30 -3.38
CA ALA A 254 25.26 5.64 -3.80
C ALA A 254 24.27 6.31 -4.77
N LEU A 255 22.98 6.28 -4.43
CA LEU A 255 21.93 6.83 -5.29
C LEU A 255 21.94 8.37 -5.28
N PRO A 256 21.70 9.02 -6.44
CA PRO A 256 21.38 10.44 -6.50
C PRO A 256 20.13 10.81 -5.70
N ALA A 257 20.04 12.06 -5.26
CA ALA A 257 18.98 12.55 -4.37
C ALA A 257 17.56 12.18 -4.80
N VAL A 258 17.22 12.36 -6.08
CA VAL A 258 15.87 12.12 -6.61
C VAL A 258 15.49 10.64 -6.52
N THR A 259 16.38 9.74 -6.93
CA THR A 259 16.16 8.29 -6.81
C THR A 259 16.21 7.79 -5.38
N ALA A 260 17.04 8.40 -4.54
CA ALA A 260 17.14 8.05 -3.13
C ALA A 260 15.86 8.41 -2.34
N ARG A 261 15.25 9.56 -2.66
CA ARG A 261 13.94 9.94 -2.12
C ARG A 261 12.87 8.94 -2.52
N ALA A 262 12.85 8.49 -3.77
CA ALA A 262 11.90 7.46 -4.22
C ALA A 262 12.04 6.14 -3.44
N VAL A 263 13.27 5.65 -3.21
CA VAL A 263 13.50 4.47 -2.34
C VAL A 263 13.02 4.73 -0.92
N THR A 264 13.24 5.95 -0.41
CA THR A 264 12.82 6.34 0.95
C THR A 264 11.30 6.36 1.11
N PHE A 265 10.58 6.95 0.16
CA PHE A 265 9.11 6.91 0.14
C PHE A 265 8.63 5.47 0.05
N SER A 266 9.13 4.68 -0.91
CA SER A 266 8.76 3.27 -1.03
C SER A 266 8.99 2.46 0.24
N ALA A 267 10.11 2.68 0.93
CA ALA A 267 10.40 2.02 2.20
C ALA A 267 9.44 2.44 3.33
N SER A 268 8.81 3.60 3.23
CA SER A 268 7.98 4.17 4.30
C SER A 268 6.48 3.96 4.09
N THR A 269 6.05 3.77 2.85
CA THR A 269 4.65 3.63 2.45
C THR A 269 4.26 2.17 2.26
N ARG A 270 3.12 1.73 2.80
CA ARG A 270 2.65 0.34 2.80
C ARG A 270 1.36 0.16 2.02
N ASN A 271 1.08 -1.06 1.58
CA ASN A 271 -0.10 -1.35 0.75
C ASN A 271 -1.28 -1.90 1.55
N SER A 272 -1.90 -1.03 2.32
CA SER A 272 -3.02 -1.42 3.19
C SER A 272 -4.25 -1.84 2.40
N LEU A 273 -4.45 -1.29 1.19
CA LEU A 273 -5.63 -1.56 0.38
C LEU A 273 -5.58 -2.89 -0.35
N VAL A 274 -4.42 -3.29 -0.87
CA VAL A 274 -4.22 -4.63 -1.46
C VAL A 274 -4.39 -5.72 -0.40
N VAL A 275 -4.01 -5.42 0.84
CA VAL A 275 -3.97 -6.38 1.93
C VAL A 275 -5.28 -6.46 2.71
N LEU A 276 -6.07 -5.40 2.79
CA LEU A 276 -7.31 -5.39 3.56
C LEU A 276 -8.23 -6.58 3.19
N PRO A 277 -8.44 -6.93 1.91
CA PRO A 277 -9.23 -8.10 1.60
C PRO A 277 -8.61 -9.44 2.03
N LEU A 278 -7.28 -9.53 2.09
CA LEU A 278 -6.60 -10.71 2.65
C LEU A 278 -6.83 -10.79 4.16
N ALA A 279 -6.80 -9.66 4.87
CA ALA A 279 -7.16 -9.61 6.28
C ALA A 279 -8.62 -10.01 6.49
N LEU A 280 -9.52 -9.60 5.59
CA LEU A 280 -10.93 -9.99 5.55
C LEU A 280 -11.18 -11.45 5.11
N ALA A 281 -10.16 -12.17 4.66
CA ALA A 281 -10.26 -13.59 4.32
C ALA A 281 -9.76 -14.51 5.45
N LEU A 282 -9.18 -13.94 6.52
CA LEU A 282 -8.73 -14.70 7.68
C LEU A 282 -9.89 -15.38 8.43
N PRO A 283 -9.62 -16.35 9.33
CA PRO A 283 -10.63 -16.95 10.20
C PRO A 283 -11.44 -15.91 11.00
N GLU A 284 -12.72 -16.20 11.26
CA GLU A 284 -13.69 -15.26 11.87
C GLU A 284 -13.22 -14.67 13.21
N ASP A 285 -12.48 -15.45 13.99
CA ASP A 285 -11.96 -15.08 15.32
C ASP A 285 -10.86 -14.00 15.27
N VAL A 286 -10.15 -13.87 14.14
CA VAL A 286 -9.04 -12.90 13.97
C VAL A 286 -9.33 -11.81 12.94
N ARG A 287 -10.21 -12.07 11.98
CA ARG A 287 -10.48 -11.22 10.81
C ARG A 287 -10.81 -9.78 11.16
N GLY A 288 -11.76 -9.57 12.09
CA GLY A 288 -12.25 -8.23 12.44
C GLY A 288 -11.16 -7.35 13.05
N VAL A 289 -10.36 -7.92 13.95
CA VAL A 289 -9.24 -7.24 14.59
C VAL A 289 -8.13 -6.96 13.57
N ALA A 290 -7.75 -7.95 12.75
CA ALA A 290 -6.73 -7.78 11.73
C ALA A 290 -7.10 -6.68 10.71
N ALA A 291 -8.34 -6.65 10.24
CA ALA A 291 -8.82 -5.59 9.35
C ALA A 291 -8.75 -4.20 10.00
N THR A 292 -9.13 -4.09 11.28
CA THR A 292 -9.08 -2.83 12.03
C THR A 292 -7.62 -2.36 12.24
N VAL A 293 -6.71 -3.30 12.46
CA VAL A 293 -5.26 -3.06 12.57
C VAL A 293 -4.68 -2.54 11.25
N VAL A 294 -5.09 -3.10 10.11
CA VAL A 294 -4.70 -2.61 8.77
C VAL A 294 -5.20 -1.18 8.55
N ILE A 295 -6.44 -0.88 8.92
CA ILE A 295 -7.03 0.46 8.73
C ILE A 295 -6.38 1.50 9.62
N LEU A 296 -6.11 1.15 10.89
CA LEU A 296 -5.36 2.03 11.80
C LEU A 296 -4.00 2.39 11.21
N GLN A 297 -3.32 1.43 10.57
CA GLN A 297 -2.06 1.71 9.90
C GLN A 297 -2.23 2.75 8.80
N THR A 298 -3.25 2.60 7.94
CA THR A 298 -3.53 3.57 6.87
C THR A 298 -3.73 4.98 7.44
N LEU A 299 -4.46 5.12 8.55
CA LEU A 299 -4.69 6.42 9.19
C LEU A 299 -3.38 7.03 9.70
N VAL A 300 -2.52 6.24 10.36
CA VAL A 300 -1.21 6.69 10.84
C VAL A 300 -0.29 7.05 9.67
N GLU A 301 -0.29 6.24 8.62
CA GLU A 301 0.54 6.43 7.44
C GLU A 301 0.17 7.69 6.68
N LEU A 302 -1.13 7.96 6.44
CA LEU A 302 -1.56 9.16 5.73
C LEU A 302 -1.11 10.45 6.44
N VAL A 303 -1.15 10.47 7.79
CA VAL A 303 -0.58 11.57 8.57
C VAL A 303 0.94 11.63 8.40
N GLY A 304 1.60 10.48 8.42
CA GLY A 304 3.02 10.32 8.14
C GLY A 304 3.46 10.89 6.80
N GLU A 305 2.73 10.58 5.73
CA GLU A 305 3.02 11.01 4.37
C GLU A 305 3.00 12.54 4.22
N LEU A 306 2.10 13.24 4.93
CA LEU A 306 2.11 14.71 4.97
C LEU A 306 3.41 15.28 5.54
N ILE A 307 3.97 14.59 6.53
CA ILE A 307 5.25 14.95 7.15
C ILE A 307 6.38 14.60 6.18
N TYR A 308 6.37 13.40 5.63
CA TYR A 308 7.40 12.90 4.71
C TYR A 308 7.58 13.76 3.48
N VAL A 309 6.49 14.19 2.83
CA VAL A 309 6.54 15.09 1.66
C VAL A 309 7.35 16.37 1.94
N ARG A 310 7.35 16.86 3.18
CA ARG A 310 8.09 18.06 3.57
C ARG A 310 9.48 17.74 4.13
N LEU A 311 9.63 16.61 4.81
CA LEU A 311 10.84 16.24 5.54
C LEU A 311 11.87 15.53 4.65
N ILE A 312 11.44 14.53 3.88
CA ILE A 312 12.31 13.71 3.02
C ILE A 312 13.14 14.58 2.05
N PRO A 313 12.57 15.57 1.32
CA PRO A 313 13.37 16.39 0.42
C PRO A 313 14.46 17.23 1.11
N LYS A 314 14.28 17.57 2.39
CA LYS A 314 15.23 18.36 3.19
C LYS A 314 16.33 17.48 3.80
N TRP A 315 15.98 16.26 4.17
CA TRP A 315 16.85 15.35 4.91
C TRP A 315 17.62 14.39 3.98
N VAL A 316 16.99 13.89 2.92
CA VAL A 316 17.53 12.89 2.00
C VAL A 316 18.29 13.57 0.87
N TRP A 317 19.61 13.64 1.03
CA TRP A 317 20.58 14.33 0.15
C TRP A 317 20.07 15.71 -0.28
N PRO A 318 20.12 16.71 0.64
CA PRO A 318 19.82 18.08 0.25
C PRO A 318 20.68 18.46 -0.94
N VAL A 319 20.04 18.85 -2.04
CA VAL A 319 20.74 19.44 -3.18
C VAL A 319 21.40 20.70 -2.63
N SER A 320 22.73 20.77 -2.64
CA SER A 320 23.43 22.00 -2.30
C SER A 320 22.82 23.12 -3.12
N ARG A 321 22.29 24.13 -2.44
CA ARG A 321 21.85 25.37 -3.10
C ARG A 321 23.01 26.01 -3.82
#